data_AF-A0A972E0P6-F1
#
_entry.id   AF-A0A972E0P6-F1
#
_cell.length_a   1.000
_cell.length_b   1.000
_cell.length_c   1.000
_cell.angle_alpha   90.00
_cell.angle_beta   90.00
_cell.angle_gamma   90.00
#
_symmetry.space_group_name_H-M   'P 1'
#
loop_
_entity.id
_entity.type
_entity.pdbx_description
1 polymer ?
#
loop_
_entity_poly.entity_id
_entity_poly.type
_entity_poly.pdbx_seq_one_letter_code
_entity_poly.pdbx_strand_id
1 'polypeptide(L)' 'MKDFWQHDNGKVYAVRSDSFGRITGAAGPFDPDNLGSLEDFHYGPAIVEWVKNAIAERKLRRIHATPVKQVLPNR' A
#
# COMPACT_ATOMS: atom_id res chain seq x y z
N MET A 1 1.13 1.95 11.65
CA MET A 1 1.89 1.15 10.67
C MET A 1 1.38 1.45 9.26
N LYS A 2 2.27 1.53 8.28
CA LYS A 2 1.92 1.77 6.86
C LYS A 2 2.48 0.62 6.06
N ASP A 3 1.73 0.11 5.09
CA ASP A 3 2.11 -1.05 4.30
C ASP A 3 1.55 -0.99 2.89
N PHE A 4 2.26 -1.61 1.94
CA PHE A 4 1.74 -1.82 0.60
C PHE A 4 0.98 -3.13 0.51
N TRP A 5 -0.15 -3.08 -0.17
CA TRP A 5 -0.97 -4.24 -0.47
C TRP A 5 -1.24 -4.30 -1.96
N GLN A 6 -0.96 -5.44 -2.58
CA GLN A 6 -1.24 -5.66 -3.98
C GLN A 6 -2.56 -6.41 -4.12
N HIS A 7 -3.42 -5.90 -4.99
CA HIS A 7 -4.63 -6.59 -5.38
C HIS A 7 -4.31 -7.58 -6.50
N ASP A 8 -5.09 -8.65 -6.63
CA ASP A 8 -4.96 -9.66 -7.68
C ASP A 8 -4.98 -9.10 -9.13
N ASN A 9 -5.43 -7.85 -9.29
CA ASN A 9 -5.42 -7.14 -10.59
C ASN A 9 -4.08 -6.46 -10.90
N GLY A 10 -3.05 -6.70 -10.08
CA GLY A 10 -1.71 -6.10 -10.21
C GLY A 10 -1.55 -4.72 -9.55
N LYS A 11 -2.65 -4.03 -9.22
CA LYS A 11 -2.61 -2.67 -8.65
C LYS A 11 -2.22 -2.70 -7.18
N VAL A 12 -1.48 -1.68 -6.76
CA VAL A 12 -1.00 -1.54 -5.39
C VAL A 12 -1.76 -0.45 -4.65
N TYR A 13 -1.98 -0.69 -3.36
CA TYR A 13 -2.67 0.21 -2.45
C TYR A 13 -1.79 0.42 -1.22
N ALA A 14 -1.61 1.68 -0.85
CA ALA A 14 -0.96 2.04 0.40
C ALA A 14 -2.01 2.02 1.51
N VAL A 15 -1.81 1.18 2.52
CA VAL A 15 -2.74 1.01 3.65
C VAL A 15 -2.09 1.56 4.91
N ARG A 16 -2.81 2.42 5.63
CA ARG A 16 -2.44 2.92 6.95
C ARG A 16 -3.30 2.20 7.98
N SER A 17 -2.62 1.56 8.92
CA SER A 17 -3.21 0.90 10.07
C SER A 17 -2.73 1.55 11.37
N ASP A 18 -3.61 1.61 12.35
CA ASP A 18 -3.25 2.00 13.71
C ASP A 18 -2.45 0.90 14.43
N SER A 19 -1.93 1.18 15.62
CA SER A 19 -1.20 0.23 16.48
C SER A 19 -2.03 -1.01 16.83
N PHE A 20 -3.36 -0.90 16.82
CA PHE A 20 -4.29 -2.03 17.02
C PHE A 20 -4.58 -2.84 15.74
N GLY A 21 -3.91 -2.57 14.62
CA GLY A 21 -4.14 -3.23 13.34
C GLY A 21 -5.41 -2.78 12.60
N ARG A 22 -6.08 -1.73 13.09
CA ARG A 22 -7.27 -1.15 12.45
C ARG A 22 -6.86 -0.27 11.27
N ILE A 23 -7.40 -0.51 10.09
CA ILE A 23 -7.17 0.33 8.92
C ILE A 23 -7.86 1.69 9.12
N THR A 24 -7.06 2.75 9.20
CA THR A 24 -7.50 4.14 9.42
C THR A 24 -7.48 4.97 8.14
N GLY A 25 -6.74 4.54 7.13
CA GLY A 25 -6.66 5.24 5.85
C GLY A 25 -6.09 4.36 4.75
N ALA A 26 -6.43 4.66 3.51
CA ALA A 26 -5.86 3.99 2.36
C ALA A 26 -5.69 4.97 1.19
N ALA A 27 -4.74 4.67 0.31
CA ALA A 27 -4.46 5.42 -0.90
C ALA A 27 -4.21 4.46 -2.08
N GLY A 28 -4.60 4.89 -3.27
CA GLY A 28 -4.44 4.13 -4.51
C GLY A 28 -5.68 4.22 -5.40
N PRO A 29 -5.72 3.45 -6.49
CA PRO A 29 -4.70 2.50 -6.92
C PRO A 29 -3.41 3.14 -7.43
N PHE A 30 -2.28 2.47 -7.21
CA PHE A 30 -0.96 2.81 -7.71
C PHE A 30 -0.38 1.69 -8.57
N ASP A 31 0.57 2.07 -9.42
CA ASP A 31 1.33 1.13 -10.24
C ASP A 31 2.52 0.57 -9.44
N PRO A 32 2.74 -0.77 -9.41
CA PRO A 32 3.84 -1.37 -8.65
C PRO A 32 5.23 -0.89 -9.10
N ASP A 33 5.40 -0.52 -10.38
CA ASP A 33 6.66 -0.01 -10.92
C ASP A 33 6.95 1.46 -10.56
N ASN A 34 5.95 2.19 -10.04
CA ASN A 34 6.08 3.59 -9.67
C ASN A 34 5.56 3.83 -8.24
N LEU A 35 6.08 3.04 -7.30
CA LEU A 35 5.81 3.22 -5.88
C LEU A 35 6.83 4.17 -5.25
N GLY A 36 6.35 5.31 -4.78
CA GLY A 36 7.08 6.19 -3.86
C GLY A 36 7.18 5.60 -2.45
N SER A 37 7.61 6.40 -1.48
CA SER A 37 7.63 5.92 -0.09
C SER A 37 6.23 5.97 0.52
N LEU A 38 5.93 5.05 1.46
CA LEU A 38 4.68 5.05 2.22
C LEU A 38 4.41 6.37 2.96
N GLU A 39 5.43 7.20 3.15
CA GLU A 39 5.33 8.49 3.83
C GLU A 39 4.69 9.57 2.93
N ASP A 40 4.88 9.47 1.62
CA ASP A 40 4.48 10.47 0.64
C ASP A 40 3.00 10.37 0.25
N PHE A 41 2.34 9.26 0.55
CA PHE A 41 0.94 9.06 0.15
C PHE A 41 -0.04 9.78 1.07
N HIS A 42 -1.07 10.38 0.45
CA HIS A 42 -2.21 10.93 1.17
C HIS A 42 -3.24 9.82 1.46
N TYR A 43 -3.33 9.41 2.72
CA TYR A 43 -4.24 8.36 3.16
C TYR A 43 -5.63 8.94 3.44
N GLY A 44 -6.60 8.64 2.58
CA GLY A 44 -7.98 9.08 2.73
C GLY A 44 -8.90 7.99 3.32
N PRO A 45 -10.05 8.38 3.89
CA PRO A 45 -11.07 7.43 4.34
C PRO A 45 -11.88 6.83 3.18
N ALA A 46 -11.87 7.47 2.00
CA ALA A 46 -12.76 7.16 0.88
C ALA A 46 -12.70 5.70 0.41
N ILE A 47 -11.52 5.09 0.40
CA ILE A 47 -11.32 3.71 -0.06
C ILE A 47 -11.08 2.71 1.08
N VAL A 48 -11.19 3.14 2.35
CA VAL A 48 -10.90 2.29 3.51
C VAL A 48 -11.85 1.11 3.59
N GLU A 49 -13.15 1.34 3.37
CA GLU A 49 -14.16 0.28 3.40
C GLU A 49 -13.92 -0.75 2.29
N TRP A 50 -13.62 -0.27 1.09
CA TRP A 50 -13.26 -1.14 -0.03
C TRP A 50 -12.01 -1.97 0.27
N VAL A 51 -10.94 -1.37 0.81
CA VAL A 51 -9.72 -2.10 1.19
C VAL A 51 -10.03 -3.17 2.23
N LYS A 52 -10.84 -2.87 3.26
CA LYS A 52 -11.24 -3.85 4.28
C LYS A 52 -11.97 -5.04 3.64
N ASN A 53 -12.90 -4.78 2.73
CA ASN A 53 -13.63 -5.82 2.03
C ASN A 53 -12.70 -6.66 1.15
N ALA A 54 -11.83 -6.03 0.35
CA ALA A 54 -10.90 -6.75 -0.52
C ALA A 54 -9.86 -7.57 0.27
N ILE A 55 -9.47 -7.15 1.47
CA ILE A 55 -8.65 -7.96 2.39
C ILE A 55 -9.45 -9.16 2.92
N ALA A 56 -10.70 -8.95 3.35
CA ALA A 56 -11.58 -10.02 3.82
C ALA A 56 -11.86 -11.07 2.73
N GLU A 57 -11.99 -10.61 1.48
CA GLU A 57 -12.13 -11.45 0.29
C GLU A 57 -10.79 -12.06 -0.19
N ARG A 58 -9.67 -11.81 0.51
CA ARG A 58 -8.32 -12.29 0.17
C ARG A 58 -7.83 -11.87 -1.22
N LYS A 59 -8.42 -10.81 -1.77
CA LYS A 59 -8.06 -10.18 -3.05
C LYS A 59 -6.88 -9.22 -2.91
N LEU A 60 -6.68 -8.65 -1.71
CA LEU A 60 -5.52 -7.84 -1.34
C LEU A 60 -4.55 -8.68 -0.50
N ARG A 61 -3.28 -8.66 -0.87
CA ARG A 61 -2.19 -9.31 -0.11
C ARG A 61 -1.12 -8.29 0.22
N ARG A 62 -0.62 -8.32 1.47
CA ARG A 62 0.49 -7.48 1.89
C ARG A 62 1.72 -7.85 1.08
N ILE A 63 2.34 -6.87 0.44
CA ILE A 63 3.60 -7.03 -0.25
C ILE A 63 4.70 -6.37 0.56
N HIS A 64 5.83 -7.07 0.68
CA HIS A 64 7.06 -6.41 1.07
C HIS A 64 7.59 -5.72 -0.18
N ALA A 65 7.16 -4.47 -0.43
CA ALA A 65 7.91 -3.63 -1.32
C ALA A 65 9.25 -3.38 -0.61
N THR A 66 10.27 -4.17 -0.94
CA THR A 66 11.64 -3.71 -0.71
C THR A 66 11.70 -2.36 -1.41
N PRO A 67 11.96 -1.25 -0.70
CA PRO A 67 12.27 -0.01 -1.40
C PRO A 67 13.38 -0.39 -2.35
N VAL A 68 13.16 -0.21 -3.65
CA VAL A 68 14.25 -0.25 -4.61
C VAL A 68 15.16 0.86 -4.12
N LYS A 69 16.18 0.51 -3.31
CA LYS A 69 17.33 1.36 -3.10
C LYS A 69 17.80 1.59 -4.51
N GLN A 70 17.48 2.76 -5.05
CA GLN A 70 18.09 3.28 -6.24
C GLN A 70 19.59 3.17 -5.97
N VAL A 71 20.20 2.16 -6.57
CA VAL A 71 21.60 1.85 -6.38
C VAL A 71 22.30 3.04 -7.02
N LEU A 72 22.75 3.98 -6.18
CA LEU A 72 23.54 5.12 -6.63
C LEU A 72 24.72 4.54 -7.42
N PRO A 73 24.93 4.88 -8.70
CA PRO A 73 26.14 4.49 -9.39
C PRO A 73 27.29 5.22 -8.72
N ASN A 74 28.12 4.46 -8.00
CA ASN A 74 29.34 4.96 -7.38
C ASN A 74 30.27 5.42 -8.53
N ARG A 75 30.59 6.71 -8.57
CA ARG A 75 31.53 7.29 -9.53
C ARG A 75 32.90 7.42 -8.88
#